data_AF-I6ZV99-F1
#
_entry.id   AF-I6ZV99-F1
#
_cell.length_a   1.000
_cell.length_b   1.000
_cell.length_c   1.000
_cell.angle_alpha   90.00
_cell.angle_beta   90.00
_cell.angle_gamma   90.00
#
_symmetry.space_group_name_H-M   'P 1'
#
loop_
_entity.id
_entity.type
_entity.pdbx_description
1 polymer ?
#
loop_
_entity_poly.entity_id
_entity_poly.type
_entity_poly.pdbx_seq_one_letter_code
_entity_poly.pdbx_strand_id
1 'polypeptide(L)'
;MNKMDSQKSRIASICTKIIEEPQENLKMMEELFRMLSDGRSEGGAKGIIYLSLLKVFKAIIPLYKVRSLKDIVKDKRDNLHIKDYDRSLLKWYASYIKILVDDMSDESYISLCEVLQHFDHFNCTDKIVSGVLRGSLGRRPVSMLCCDTIKSKLRSDCSGELIVIILDQMLDFEHNPLVLEYLVDIPFVNNSLKSDEEKAREYWEANRSVSRREKNSIFHRKQIFSKKLKKMEKERLKIQSQVRDEEDIEERVEEIKTCKKIYDVIQRLYFTILKRNRYEYYKYVFIGLVKYRKILRPEFMEGLYFLLNNNLSKVPPDAKIQGILCILTLYGDECYDFNGLVDLVYSMIHPMNPELADNDGVSKAIKLLFIKIRQPIHRAHVLLKRLILCCCSRSIPEFRLLIKDISAYYDIEFSDCTSPKCREFDQDAVHVDSIPDNPFFEYFLYKQIL
;
A
#
# COMPACT_ATOMS: atom_id res chain seq x y z
N MET A 1 -33.72 38.91 0.52
CA MET A 1 -32.46 38.25 0.90
C MET A 1 -32.67 36.74 0.78
N ASN A 2 -31.88 36.04 -0.04
CA ASN A 2 -32.10 34.60 -0.26
C ASN A 2 -31.97 33.84 1.06
N LYS A 3 -32.85 32.87 1.31
CA LYS A 3 -32.88 32.07 2.55
C LYS A 3 -31.52 31.41 2.86
N MET A 4 -30.80 31.00 1.80
CA MET A 4 -29.46 30.43 1.88
C MET A 4 -28.40 31.44 2.36
N ASP A 5 -28.46 32.71 1.94
CA ASP A 5 -27.49 33.73 2.35
C ASP A 5 -27.65 34.10 3.82
N SER A 6 -28.90 34.14 4.30
CA SER A 6 -29.18 34.33 5.72
C SER A 6 -28.62 33.17 6.58
N GLN A 7 -28.74 31.93 6.10
CA GLN A 7 -28.15 30.77 6.78
C GLN A 7 -26.62 30.81 6.78
N LYS A 8 -25.99 31.14 5.64
CA LYS A 8 -24.52 31.30 5.57
C LYS A 8 -24.02 32.38 6.52
N SER A 9 -24.71 33.53 6.59
CA SER A 9 -24.35 34.61 7.52
C SER A 9 -24.48 34.18 8.98
N ARG A 10 -25.49 33.37 9.31
CA ARG A 10 -25.67 32.82 10.66
C ARG A 10 -24.55 31.85 11.02
N ILE A 11 -24.22 30.91 10.13
CA ILE A 11 -23.10 29.97 10.32
C ILE A 11 -21.80 30.74 10.52
N ALA A 12 -21.52 31.73 9.67
CA ALA A 12 -20.32 32.57 9.77
C ALA A 12 -20.22 33.27 11.12
N SER A 13 -21.31 33.89 11.59
CA SER A 13 -21.34 34.55 12.90
C SER A 13 -21.03 33.60 14.06
N ILE A 14 -21.56 32.38 14.03
CA ILE A 14 -21.28 31.35 15.05
C ILE A 14 -19.81 30.94 14.99
N CYS A 15 -19.29 30.62 13.80
CA CYS A 15 -17.90 30.21 13.63
C CYS A 15 -16.92 31.30 14.10
N THR A 16 -17.15 32.56 13.77
CA THR A 16 -16.30 33.68 14.19
C THR A 16 -16.23 33.80 15.72
N LYS A 17 -17.37 33.74 16.41
CA LYS A 17 -17.40 33.80 17.88
C LYS A 17 -16.64 32.65 18.54
N ILE A 18 -16.73 31.45 17.97
CA ILE A 18 -15.98 30.30 18.48
C ILE A 18 -14.48 30.47 18.26
N ILE A 19 -14.06 31.01 17.13
CA ILE A 19 -12.64 31.24 16.83
C ILE A 19 -12.05 32.35 17.73
N GLU A 20 -12.80 33.43 17.97
CA GLU A 20 -12.37 34.55 18.81
C GLU A 20 -12.18 34.15 20.28
N GLU A 21 -13.16 33.45 20.86
CA GLU A 21 -13.13 33.03 22.26
C GLU A 21 -13.59 31.56 22.42
N PRO A 22 -12.72 30.59 22.10
CA PRO A 22 -13.11 29.18 22.07
C PRO A 22 -13.46 28.63 23.46
N GLN A 23 -12.88 29.17 24.53
CA GLN A 23 -13.14 28.66 25.89
C GLN A 23 -14.59 28.85 26.33
N GLU A 24 -15.19 29.99 25.98
CA GLU A 24 -16.57 30.33 26.36
C GLU A 24 -17.58 29.84 25.31
N ASN A 25 -17.21 29.88 24.03
CA ASN A 25 -18.17 29.73 22.93
C ASN A 25 -18.25 28.32 22.33
N LEU A 26 -17.45 27.35 22.77
CA LEU A 26 -17.46 25.98 22.23
C LEU A 26 -18.86 25.32 22.24
N LYS A 27 -19.73 25.64 23.21
CA LYS A 27 -21.10 25.12 23.26
C LYS A 27 -21.96 25.54 22.07
N MET A 28 -21.62 26.65 21.39
CA MET A 28 -22.33 27.09 20.19
C MET A 28 -22.21 26.10 19.02
N MET A 29 -21.28 25.14 19.08
CA MET A 29 -21.22 24.01 18.15
C MET A 29 -22.51 23.19 18.10
N GLU A 30 -23.26 23.12 19.22
CA GLU A 30 -24.54 22.40 19.29
C GLU A 30 -25.55 22.97 18.29
N GLU A 31 -25.54 24.29 18.07
CA GLU A 31 -26.41 24.93 17.10
C GLU A 31 -26.06 24.53 15.66
N LEU A 32 -24.77 24.47 15.33
CA LEU A 32 -24.30 24.00 14.02
C LEU A 32 -24.65 22.53 13.79
N PHE A 33 -24.51 21.68 14.82
CA PHE A 33 -24.92 20.28 14.74
C PHE A 33 -26.43 20.11 14.59
N ARG A 34 -27.24 20.91 15.30
CA ARG A 34 -28.69 20.90 15.11
C ARG A 34 -29.07 21.28 13.68
N MET A 35 -28.38 22.25 13.07
CA MET A 35 -28.60 22.62 11.67
C MET A 35 -28.26 21.51 10.68
N LEU A 36 -27.34 20.59 11.03
CA LEU A 36 -27.05 19.39 10.22
C LEU A 36 -28.16 18.34 10.33
N SER A 37 -28.75 18.19 11.53
CA SER A 37 -29.83 17.23 11.82
C SER A 37 -31.18 17.64 11.23
N ASP A 38 -31.44 18.94 11.14
CA ASP A 38 -32.66 19.47 10.53
C ASP A 38 -32.60 19.21 9.01
N GLY A 39 -33.26 18.14 8.56
CA GLY A 39 -33.31 17.64 7.17
C GLY A 39 -33.89 18.58 6.11
N ARG A 40 -33.91 19.90 6.36
CA ARG A 40 -34.27 20.97 5.43
C ARG A 40 -33.07 21.48 4.61
N SER A 41 -31.87 20.98 4.90
CA SER A 41 -30.66 21.29 4.16
C SER A 41 -30.53 20.34 2.97
N GLU A 42 -30.85 20.83 1.76
CA GLU A 42 -30.43 20.20 0.50
C GLU A 42 -28.90 19.92 0.56
N GLY A 43 -28.39 18.90 -0.16
CA GLY A 43 -27.00 18.40 -0.02
C GLY A 43 -25.91 19.50 0.05
N GLY A 44 -26.05 20.55 -0.76
CA GLY A 44 -25.13 21.70 -0.76
C GLY A 44 -25.08 22.51 0.55
N ALA A 45 -26.14 22.51 1.36
CA ALA A 45 -26.17 23.23 2.64
C ALA A 45 -25.42 22.48 3.76
N LYS A 46 -25.37 21.13 3.72
CA LYS A 46 -24.60 20.34 4.68
C LYS A 46 -23.10 20.49 4.48
N GLY A 47 -22.64 20.45 3.23
CA GLY A 47 -21.23 20.64 2.88
C GLY A 47 -20.67 21.98 3.39
N ILE A 48 -21.48 23.06 3.35
CA ILE A 48 -21.08 24.36 3.91
C ILE A 48 -20.81 24.24 5.41
N ILE A 49 -21.70 23.58 6.17
CA ILE A 49 -21.54 23.43 7.61
C ILE A 49 -20.32 22.55 7.92
N TYR A 50 -20.13 21.44 7.20
CA TYR A 50 -18.97 20.56 7.39
C TYR A 50 -17.64 21.30 7.19
N LEU A 51 -17.52 22.07 6.11
CA LEU A 51 -16.31 22.84 5.82
C LEU A 51 -16.13 24.04 6.75
N SER A 52 -17.22 24.67 7.20
CA SER A 52 -17.16 25.72 8.22
C SER A 52 -16.66 25.18 9.55
N LEU A 53 -17.14 24.01 9.99
CA LEU A 53 -16.66 23.33 11.19
C LEU A 53 -15.17 22.94 11.06
N LEU A 54 -14.76 22.40 9.90
CA LEU A 54 -13.35 22.13 9.62
C LEU A 54 -12.48 23.38 9.83
N LYS A 55 -12.90 24.53 9.32
CA LYS A 55 -12.16 25.80 9.51
C LYS A 55 -12.06 26.22 10.97
N VAL A 56 -13.14 26.06 11.74
CA VAL A 56 -13.11 26.34 13.17
C VAL A 56 -12.10 25.41 13.86
N PHE A 57 -12.15 24.10 13.57
CA PHE A 57 -11.20 23.15 14.11
C PHE A 57 -9.75 23.45 13.72
N LYS A 58 -9.50 23.95 12.50
CA LYS A 58 -8.14 24.34 12.06
C LYS A 58 -7.58 25.48 12.91
N ALA A 59 -8.43 26.37 13.41
CA ALA A 59 -8.02 27.50 14.22
C ALA A 59 -7.79 27.14 15.70
N ILE A 60 -8.48 26.11 16.21
CA ILE A 60 -8.52 25.81 17.66
C ILE A 60 -7.85 24.50 18.06
N ILE A 61 -7.62 23.56 17.13
CA ILE A 61 -7.00 22.27 17.43
C ILE A 61 -5.52 22.46 17.78
N PRO A 62 -5.04 21.91 18.91
CA PRO A 62 -3.63 21.96 19.26
C PRO A 62 -2.79 21.00 18.41
N LEU A 63 -1.47 21.18 18.44
CA LEU A 63 -0.51 20.30 17.77
C LEU A 63 -0.27 18.97 18.51
N TYR A 64 -0.85 18.77 19.69
CA TYR A 64 -0.71 17.56 20.49
C TYR A 64 -2.02 16.74 20.52
N LYS A 65 -1.91 15.41 20.66
CA LYS A 65 -3.07 14.53 20.91
C LYS A 65 -3.57 14.74 22.34
N VAL A 66 -4.89 14.98 22.48
CA VAL A 66 -5.53 15.08 23.80
C VAL A 66 -5.59 13.70 24.44
N ARG A 67 -4.99 13.57 25.63
CA ARG A 67 -5.00 12.32 26.39
C ARG A 67 -6.32 12.19 27.18
N SER A 68 -6.97 11.04 27.08
CA SER A 68 -8.15 10.73 27.90
C SER A 68 -7.70 10.31 29.31
N LEU A 69 -8.43 10.74 30.34
CA LEU A 69 -8.10 10.64 31.78
C LEU A 69 -7.93 9.21 32.36
N LYS A 70 -7.91 8.16 31.52
CA LYS A 70 -7.61 6.80 31.99
C LYS A 70 -6.12 6.61 32.36
N ASP A 71 -5.24 7.49 31.90
CA ASP A 71 -3.83 7.52 32.31
C ASP A 71 -3.63 8.51 33.46
N ILE A 72 -3.60 7.97 34.68
CA ILE A 72 -3.51 8.75 35.92
C ILE A 72 -2.11 9.33 36.12
N VAL A 73 -2.01 10.65 36.23
CA VAL A 73 -1.26 11.30 37.32
C VAL A 73 -2.07 12.50 37.82
N LYS A 74 -2.36 12.51 39.12
CA LYS A 74 -2.95 13.66 39.82
C LYS A 74 -1.93 14.80 39.79
N ASP A 75 -2.25 15.89 39.10
CA ASP A 75 -1.45 17.11 39.24
C ASP A 75 -2.27 18.41 39.12
N LYS A 76 -1.71 19.43 39.79
CA LYS A 76 -2.16 20.75 40.29
C LYS A 76 -3.35 21.46 39.61
N ARG A 77 -4.07 22.25 40.42
CA ARG A 77 -5.35 22.94 40.13
C ARG A 77 -5.33 23.84 38.87
N ASP A 78 -4.19 24.41 38.51
CA ASP A 78 -4.07 25.26 37.31
C ASP A 78 -4.17 24.47 35.99
N ASN A 79 -3.90 23.16 36.02
CA ASN A 79 -4.08 22.27 34.87
C ASN A 79 -5.54 21.80 34.69
N LEU A 80 -6.47 22.09 35.62
CA LEU A 80 -7.87 21.63 35.50
C LEU A 80 -8.63 22.32 34.36
N HIS A 81 -8.52 23.65 34.24
CA HIS A 81 -9.26 24.41 33.23
C HIS A 81 -8.83 24.06 31.80
N ILE A 82 -7.52 23.87 31.59
CA ILE A 82 -6.97 23.38 30.31
C ILE A 82 -7.49 21.96 30.02
N LYS A 83 -7.57 21.09 31.04
CA LYS A 83 -8.13 19.73 30.90
C LYS A 83 -9.63 19.72 30.57
N ASP A 84 -10.41 20.64 31.11
CA ASP A 84 -11.86 20.70 30.87
C ASP A 84 -12.17 21.28 29.48
N TYR A 85 -11.41 22.29 29.05
CA TYR A 85 -11.43 22.78 27.68
C TYR A 85 -11.04 21.68 26.68
N ASP A 86 -9.89 21.02 26.87
CA ASP A 86 -9.42 19.96 25.98
C ASP A 86 -10.42 18.80 25.89
N ARG A 87 -11.06 18.44 27.00
CA ARG A 87 -12.12 17.42 27.03
C ARG A 87 -13.35 17.86 26.24
N SER A 88 -13.77 19.11 26.39
CA SER A 88 -14.88 19.69 25.64
C SER A 88 -14.56 19.71 24.14
N LEU A 89 -13.38 20.22 23.77
CA LEU A 89 -12.90 20.25 22.39
C LEU A 89 -12.88 18.85 21.76
N LEU A 90 -12.28 17.87 22.45
CA LEU A 90 -12.23 16.50 21.97
C LEU A 90 -13.63 15.89 21.81
N LYS A 91 -14.56 16.18 22.73
CA LYS A 91 -15.96 15.72 22.63
C LYS A 91 -16.64 16.29 21.37
N TRP A 92 -16.50 17.59 21.12
CA TRP A 92 -17.11 18.24 19.96
C TRP A 92 -16.47 17.76 18.66
N TYR A 93 -15.14 17.64 18.62
CA TYR A 93 -14.43 17.10 17.47
C TYR A 93 -14.82 15.64 17.18
N ALA A 94 -14.83 14.77 18.20
CA ALA A 94 -15.25 13.37 18.03
C ALA A 94 -16.70 13.26 17.53
N SER A 95 -17.58 14.17 17.97
CA SER A 95 -18.97 14.24 17.48
C SER A 95 -19.04 14.69 16.03
N TYR A 96 -18.24 15.68 15.63
CA TYR A 96 -18.12 16.12 14.25
C TYR A 96 -17.62 15.00 13.34
N ILE A 97 -16.53 14.31 13.72
CA ILE A 97 -16.01 13.17 12.97
C ILE A 97 -17.05 12.05 12.88
N LYS A 98 -17.77 11.76 13.97
CA LYS A 98 -18.84 10.76 13.96
C LYS A 98 -19.93 11.12 12.95
N ILE A 99 -20.40 12.37 12.93
CA ILE A 99 -21.44 12.83 11.99
C ILE A 99 -20.95 12.65 10.54
N LEU A 100 -19.69 12.98 10.25
CA LEU A 100 -19.12 12.78 8.92
C LEU A 100 -19.05 11.28 8.55
N VAL A 101 -18.52 10.43 9.43
CA VAL A 101 -18.37 8.99 9.15
C VAL A 101 -19.74 8.30 8.99
N ASP A 102 -20.75 8.76 9.72
CA ASP A 102 -22.12 8.23 9.64
C ASP A 102 -22.88 8.75 8.40
N ASP A 103 -22.50 9.91 7.83
CA ASP A 103 -23.10 10.44 6.60
C ASP A 103 -22.42 9.87 5.35
N MET A 104 -23.22 9.20 4.51
CA MET A 104 -22.79 8.53 3.29
C MET A 104 -22.85 9.45 2.05
N SER A 105 -22.94 10.77 2.26
CA SER A 105 -22.98 11.79 1.21
C SER A 105 -21.60 12.10 0.63
N ASP A 106 -21.57 12.53 -0.63
CA ASP A 106 -20.34 12.97 -1.31
C ASP A 106 -19.68 14.15 -0.59
N GLU A 107 -20.47 15.09 -0.07
CA GLU A 107 -20.01 16.23 0.71
C GLU A 107 -19.30 15.80 2.00
N SER A 108 -19.78 14.73 2.64
CA SER A 108 -19.16 14.16 3.83
C SER A 108 -17.79 13.56 3.51
N TYR A 109 -17.70 12.73 2.47
CA TYR A 109 -16.44 12.12 2.06
C TYR A 109 -15.39 13.14 1.63
N ILE A 110 -15.79 14.20 0.91
CA ILE A 110 -14.91 15.31 0.57
C ILE A 110 -14.39 15.98 1.84
N SER A 111 -15.27 16.24 2.81
CA SER A 111 -14.90 16.83 4.10
C SER A 111 -13.97 15.93 4.91
N LEU A 112 -14.18 14.61 4.91
CA LEU A 112 -13.29 13.64 5.56
C LEU A 112 -11.89 13.61 4.94
N CYS A 113 -11.79 13.73 3.60
CA CYS A 113 -10.50 13.83 2.92
C CYS A 113 -9.74 15.09 3.39
N GLU A 114 -10.43 16.23 3.44
CA GLU A 114 -9.87 17.50 3.94
C GLU A 114 -9.46 17.41 5.43
N VAL A 115 -10.29 16.77 6.26
CA VAL A 115 -9.96 16.52 7.67
C VAL A 115 -8.67 15.70 7.77
N LEU A 116 -8.56 14.59 7.03
CA LEU A 116 -7.37 13.74 7.05
C LEU A 116 -6.13 14.48 6.54
N GLN A 117 -6.29 15.39 5.58
CA GLN A 117 -5.19 16.21 5.09
C GLN A 117 -4.58 17.11 6.17
N HIS A 118 -5.37 17.59 7.12
CA HIS A 118 -4.96 18.60 8.09
C HIS A 118 -4.80 18.10 9.53
N PHE A 119 -5.47 17.01 9.91
CA PHE A 119 -5.52 16.52 11.29
C PHE A 119 -5.10 15.05 11.42
N ASP A 120 -4.10 14.63 10.66
CA ASP A 120 -3.50 13.28 10.81
C ASP A 120 -2.78 13.10 12.15
N HIS A 121 -2.31 14.19 12.77
CA HIS A 121 -1.67 14.20 14.08
C HIS A 121 -2.64 14.17 15.27
N PHE A 122 -3.93 14.43 15.09
CA PHE A 122 -4.88 14.60 16.19
C PHE A 122 -5.63 13.30 16.54
N ASN A 123 -6.55 13.34 17.50
CA ASN A 123 -7.35 12.16 17.89
C ASN A 123 -8.32 11.72 16.77
N CYS A 124 -8.88 10.50 16.88
CA CYS A 124 -9.89 9.95 15.96
C CYS A 124 -9.42 9.69 14.52
N THR A 125 -8.12 9.66 14.26
CA THR A 125 -7.53 9.34 12.94
C THR A 125 -8.02 8.00 12.39
N ASP A 126 -8.19 7.00 13.26
CA ASP A 126 -8.75 5.68 12.93
C ASP A 126 -10.14 5.78 12.29
N LYS A 127 -11.02 6.59 12.87
CA LYS A 127 -12.38 6.80 12.36
C LYS A 127 -12.41 7.61 11.07
N ILE A 128 -11.52 8.60 10.96
CA ILE A 128 -11.39 9.41 9.75
C ILE A 128 -10.96 8.52 8.59
N VAL A 129 -9.92 7.71 8.82
CA VAL A 129 -9.38 6.76 7.83
C VAL A 129 -10.45 5.75 7.41
N SER A 130 -11.22 5.16 8.33
CA SER A 130 -12.29 4.22 7.95
C SER A 130 -13.40 4.87 7.12
N GLY A 131 -13.75 6.13 7.42
CA GLY A 131 -14.66 6.92 6.60
C GLY A 131 -14.13 7.17 5.18
N VAL A 132 -12.86 7.55 5.04
CA VAL A 132 -12.21 7.77 3.73
C VAL A 132 -12.08 6.46 2.94
N LEU A 133 -11.74 5.35 3.59
CA LEU A 133 -11.71 4.02 2.97
C LEU A 133 -13.09 3.63 2.44
N ARG A 134 -14.16 3.87 3.19
CA ARG A 134 -15.53 3.64 2.72
C ARG A 134 -15.88 4.52 1.52
N GLY A 135 -15.50 5.80 1.55
CA GLY A 135 -15.68 6.74 0.44
C GLY A 135 -14.96 6.31 -0.85
N SER A 136 -13.85 5.56 -0.73
CA SER A 136 -13.11 5.03 -1.89
C SER A 136 -13.92 4.03 -2.74
N LEU A 137 -14.97 3.42 -2.18
CA LEU A 137 -15.89 2.52 -2.88
C LEU A 137 -17.03 3.27 -3.60
N GLY A 138 -17.14 4.58 -3.38
CA GLY A 138 -18.21 5.40 -3.94
C GLY A 138 -18.09 5.66 -5.44
N ARG A 139 -18.89 6.61 -5.93
CA ARG A 139 -18.88 7.02 -7.35
C ARG A 139 -17.78 8.04 -7.62
N ARG A 140 -17.29 8.05 -8.86
CA ARG A 140 -16.38 9.10 -9.32
C ARG A 140 -17.13 10.44 -9.37
N PRO A 141 -16.50 11.58 -9.03
CA PRO A 141 -15.06 11.75 -8.78
C PRO A 141 -14.62 11.50 -7.33
N VAL A 142 -15.55 11.42 -6.37
CA VAL A 142 -15.25 11.38 -4.94
C VAL A 142 -14.45 10.15 -4.55
N SER A 143 -14.75 8.98 -5.12
CA SER A 143 -13.96 7.78 -4.85
C SER A 143 -12.48 7.91 -5.21
N MET A 144 -12.17 8.60 -6.32
CA MET A 144 -10.78 8.87 -6.71
C MET A 144 -10.13 9.86 -5.76
N LEU A 145 -10.84 10.90 -5.32
CA LEU A 145 -10.34 11.85 -4.32
C LEU A 145 -9.96 11.14 -3.01
N CYS A 146 -10.79 10.20 -2.54
CA CYS A 146 -10.48 9.38 -1.37
C CYS A 146 -9.23 8.52 -1.59
N CYS A 147 -9.12 7.85 -2.75
CA CYS A 147 -7.95 7.05 -3.10
C CYS A 147 -6.68 7.90 -3.15
N ASP A 148 -6.72 9.06 -3.78
CA ASP A 148 -5.59 9.98 -3.93
C ASP A 148 -5.18 10.58 -2.58
N THR A 149 -6.14 10.85 -1.69
CA THR A 149 -5.85 11.29 -0.32
C THR A 149 -5.09 10.22 0.45
N ILE A 150 -5.51 8.95 0.38
CA ILE A 150 -4.79 7.82 1.00
C ILE A 150 -3.39 7.70 0.39
N LYS A 151 -3.27 7.75 -0.94
CA LYS A 151 -1.98 7.71 -1.65
C LYS A 151 -1.03 8.81 -1.19
N SER A 152 -1.52 10.04 -1.08
CA SER A 152 -0.73 11.18 -0.62
C SER A 152 -0.24 10.95 0.81
N LYS A 153 -1.10 10.43 1.69
CA LYS A 153 -0.76 10.21 3.10
C LYS A 153 0.22 9.06 3.32
N LEU A 154 0.08 7.97 2.57
CA LEU A 154 1.07 6.89 2.57
C LEU A 154 2.45 7.36 2.08
N ARG A 155 2.51 8.39 1.24
CA ARG A 155 3.78 8.96 0.73
C ARG A 155 4.38 10.03 1.62
N SER A 156 3.55 10.82 2.30
CA SER A 156 4.01 11.93 3.14
C SER A 156 4.34 11.53 4.57
N ASP A 157 3.87 10.36 5.04
CA ASP A 157 4.11 9.90 6.40
C ASP A 157 5.60 9.54 6.62
N CYS A 158 6.22 10.22 7.58
CA CYS A 158 7.62 10.02 7.96
C CYS A 158 7.78 9.16 9.22
N SER A 159 6.74 9.02 10.06
CA SER A 159 6.84 8.24 11.31
C SER A 159 6.36 6.80 11.13
N GLY A 160 5.48 6.57 10.15
CA GLY A 160 4.84 5.27 9.93
C GLY A 160 3.62 5.02 10.80
N GLU A 161 3.29 5.89 11.76
CA GLU A 161 2.11 5.74 12.61
C GLU A 161 0.81 5.76 11.79
N LEU A 162 0.71 6.70 10.83
CA LEU A 162 -0.48 6.83 10.01
C LEU A 162 -0.60 5.65 9.04
N ILE A 163 0.51 5.17 8.49
CA ILE A 163 0.54 3.96 7.66
C ILE A 163 -0.01 2.76 8.43
N VAL A 164 0.41 2.54 9.68
CA VAL A 164 -0.13 1.46 10.52
C VAL A 164 -1.64 1.60 10.71
N ILE A 165 -2.12 2.81 11.03
CA ILE A 165 -3.57 3.05 11.21
C ILE A 165 -4.33 2.76 9.91
N ILE A 166 -3.83 3.22 8.75
CA ILE A 166 -4.44 2.94 7.44
C ILE A 166 -4.53 1.43 7.21
N LEU A 167 -3.45 0.70 7.42
CA LEU A 167 -3.41 -0.73 7.20
C LEU A 167 -4.33 -1.51 8.15
N ASP A 168 -4.38 -1.12 9.43
CA ASP A 168 -5.30 -1.72 10.41
C ASP A 168 -6.76 -1.48 9.99
N GLN A 169 -7.11 -0.26 9.57
CA GLN A 169 -8.47 0.00 9.07
C GLN A 169 -8.77 -0.75 7.77
N MET A 170 -7.78 -1.02 6.90
CA MET A 170 -7.99 -1.83 5.69
C MET A 170 -8.30 -3.31 6.00
N LEU A 171 -7.92 -3.83 7.17
CA LEU A 171 -8.29 -5.18 7.60
C LEU A 171 -9.78 -5.30 7.94
N ASP A 172 -10.30 -4.25 8.59
CA ASP A 172 -11.67 -4.23 9.11
C ASP A 172 -12.69 -3.69 8.09
N PHE A 173 -12.26 -2.77 7.22
CA PHE A 173 -13.14 -2.07 6.28
C PHE A 173 -12.87 -2.42 4.82
N GLU A 174 -13.95 -2.52 4.05
CA GLU A 174 -13.85 -2.63 2.59
C GLU A 174 -13.31 -1.33 1.98
N HIS A 175 -12.54 -1.47 0.91
CA HIS A 175 -11.79 -0.38 0.29
C HIS A 175 -11.59 -0.65 -1.19
N ASN A 176 -11.34 0.39 -1.99
CA ASN A 176 -11.09 0.22 -3.42
C ASN A 176 -9.82 -0.62 -3.68
N PRO A 177 -9.84 -1.61 -4.60
CA PRO A 177 -8.64 -2.38 -4.96
C PRO A 177 -7.42 -1.54 -5.33
N LEU A 178 -7.64 -0.36 -5.90
CA LEU A 178 -6.59 0.59 -6.24
C LEU A 178 -5.73 1.01 -5.03
N VAL A 179 -6.31 1.02 -3.82
CA VAL A 179 -5.57 1.38 -2.60
C VAL A 179 -4.43 0.40 -2.32
N LEU A 180 -4.59 -0.89 -2.67
CA LEU A 180 -3.50 -1.87 -2.52
C LEU A 180 -2.33 -1.60 -3.46
N GLU A 181 -2.57 -1.00 -4.63
CA GLU A 181 -1.50 -0.59 -5.54
C GLU A 181 -0.54 0.38 -4.84
N TYR A 182 -1.09 1.30 -4.04
CA TYR A 182 -0.30 2.31 -3.33
C TYR A 182 0.55 1.71 -2.21
N LEU A 183 0.15 0.54 -1.67
CA LEU A 183 0.96 -0.19 -0.70
C LEU A 183 2.25 -0.76 -1.31
N VAL A 184 2.32 -0.91 -2.63
CA VAL A 184 3.54 -1.36 -3.29
C VAL A 184 4.61 -0.29 -3.17
N ASP A 185 4.31 1.01 -3.20
CA ASP A 185 5.33 2.06 -3.26
C ASP A 185 5.23 3.05 -2.09
N ILE A 186 5.48 2.55 -0.87
CA ILE A 186 5.53 3.36 0.34
C ILE A 186 6.99 3.80 0.59
N PRO A 187 7.33 5.10 0.52
CA PRO A 187 8.69 5.59 0.69
C PRO A 187 9.32 5.21 2.03
N PHE A 188 8.56 5.36 3.13
CA PHE A 188 8.99 5.01 4.49
C PHE A 188 9.48 3.54 4.56
N VAL A 189 8.67 2.63 4.02
CA VAL A 189 8.94 1.19 4.00
C VAL A 189 10.09 0.84 3.06
N ASN A 190 10.10 1.43 1.86
CA ASN A 190 11.16 1.22 0.86
C ASN A 190 12.54 1.62 1.38
N ASN A 191 12.62 2.69 2.17
CA ASN A 191 13.85 3.18 2.75
C ASN A 191 14.37 2.20 3.82
N SER A 192 13.49 1.70 4.69
CA SER A 192 13.82 0.66 5.68
C SER A 192 14.35 -0.62 5.02
N LEU A 193 13.71 -1.10 3.95
CA LEU A 193 14.13 -2.30 3.23
C LEU A 193 15.55 -2.22 2.64
N LYS A 194 16.05 -1.01 2.40
CA LYS A 194 17.39 -0.75 1.86
C LYS A 194 18.44 -0.48 2.95
N SER A 195 18.04 -0.26 4.21
CA SER A 195 18.94 0.20 5.27
C SER A 195 19.32 -0.84 6.32
N ASP A 196 18.63 -1.98 6.38
CA ASP A 196 18.63 -2.82 7.59
C ASP A 196 19.88 -3.69 7.86
N GLU A 197 20.85 -3.83 6.95
CA GLU A 197 22.02 -4.70 7.23
C GLU A 197 23.40 -4.01 7.22
N GLU A 198 23.60 -2.99 6.39
CA GLU A 198 24.89 -2.29 6.26
C GLU A 198 24.90 -0.98 7.06
N LYS A 199 23.81 -0.21 7.04
CA LYS A 199 23.76 1.09 7.74
C LYS A 199 23.65 0.94 9.25
N ALA A 200 23.00 -0.11 9.74
CA ALA A 200 23.00 -0.42 11.16
C ALA A 200 24.44 -0.73 11.63
N ARG A 201 25.18 -1.59 10.91
CA ARG A 201 26.59 -1.92 11.24
C ARG A 201 27.53 -0.71 11.12
N GLU A 202 27.45 0.06 10.04
CA GLU A 202 28.25 1.29 9.87
C GLU A 202 27.89 2.37 10.91
N TYR A 203 26.62 2.51 11.31
CA TYR A 203 26.20 3.46 12.33
C TYR A 203 26.69 3.07 13.74
N TRP A 204 26.61 1.78 14.09
CA TRP A 204 27.15 1.25 15.34
C TRP A 204 28.69 1.34 15.41
N GLU A 205 29.38 1.18 14.28
CA GLU A 205 30.85 1.30 14.20
C GLU A 205 31.34 2.75 14.15
N ALA A 206 30.62 3.65 13.48
CA ALA A 206 30.97 5.07 13.39
C ALA A 206 30.68 5.88 14.67
N ASN A 207 29.62 5.53 15.42
CA ASN A 207 29.24 6.25 16.64
C ASN A 207 29.84 5.68 17.93
N ARG A 208 30.64 4.61 17.84
CA ARG A 208 31.36 4.07 19.01
C ARG A 208 32.53 4.98 19.45
N SER A 209 32.95 5.97 18.64
CA SER A 209 34.11 6.81 18.95
C SER A 209 34.28 8.10 18.12
N VAL A 210 33.33 9.06 18.12
CA VAL A 210 33.62 10.43 17.59
C VAL A 210 33.17 11.54 18.55
N SER A 211 33.80 11.59 19.74
CA SER A 211 33.84 12.79 20.59
C SER A 211 35.00 13.75 20.24
N ARG A 212 35.67 13.56 19.10
CA ARG A 212 36.80 14.41 18.67
C ARG A 212 36.75 14.72 17.18
N ARG A 213 36.00 15.75 16.80
CA ARG A 213 36.30 16.53 15.58
C ARG A 213 36.30 18.02 15.92
N GLU A 214 37.48 18.61 15.80
CA GLU A 214 37.77 20.02 16.00
C GLU A 214 36.95 20.87 15.00
N LYS A 215 36.15 21.80 15.52
CA LYS A 215 35.51 22.84 14.70
C LYS A 215 36.50 23.99 14.51
N ASN A 216 37.06 24.10 13.31
CA ASN A 216 37.63 25.36 12.83
C ASN A 216 36.51 26.39 12.72
N SER A 217 36.53 27.38 13.62
CA SER A 217 35.57 28.47 13.65
C SER A 217 35.90 29.49 12.56
N ILE A 218 35.03 29.60 11.56
CA ILE A 218 35.01 30.73 10.62
C ILE A 218 33.93 31.69 11.14
N PHE A 219 34.35 32.94 11.35
CA PHE A 219 33.62 34.12 11.84
C PHE A 219 33.34 34.21 13.36
N HIS A 220 33.98 35.20 13.98
CA HIS A 220 33.67 35.69 15.31
C HIS A 220 33.41 37.20 15.27
N ARG A 221 32.12 37.58 15.26
CA ARG A 221 31.72 38.87 15.82
C ARG A 221 31.69 38.68 17.34
N LYS A 222 32.81 38.99 18.01
CA LYS A 222 32.96 38.77 19.47
C LYS A 222 32.07 39.73 20.24
N GLN A 223 30.93 39.22 20.74
CA GLN A 223 30.24 39.84 21.87
C GLN A 223 30.93 39.37 23.17
N ILE A 224 31.31 40.32 24.03
CA ILE A 224 32.13 40.05 25.22
C ILE A 224 31.25 39.38 26.29
N PHE A 225 31.17 38.04 26.27
CA PHE A 225 30.64 37.26 27.38
C PHE A 225 31.68 37.12 28.50
N SER A 226 31.25 37.24 29.76
CA SER A 226 32.07 36.96 30.95
C SER A 226 32.61 35.51 30.90
N LYS A 227 33.80 35.24 31.49
CA LYS A 227 34.42 33.90 31.49
C LYS A 227 33.48 32.80 32.02
N LYS A 228 32.59 33.15 32.97
CA LYS A 228 31.59 32.25 33.56
C LYS A 228 30.48 31.89 32.57
N LEU A 229 29.97 32.87 31.81
CA LEU A 229 28.94 32.67 30.79
C LEU A 229 29.43 31.76 29.65
N LYS A 230 30.69 31.93 29.22
CA LYS A 230 31.30 31.05 28.20
C LYS A 230 31.41 29.58 28.64
N LYS A 231 31.65 29.32 29.93
CA LYS A 231 31.72 27.96 30.46
C LYS A 231 30.32 27.31 30.47
N MET A 232 29.31 28.04 30.95
CA MET A 232 27.91 27.57 30.96
C MET A 232 27.36 27.34 29.56
N GLU A 233 27.69 28.19 28.58
CA GLU A 233 27.23 28.03 27.20
C GLU A 233 27.87 26.81 26.52
N LYS A 234 29.16 26.56 26.76
CA LYS A 234 29.83 25.32 26.29
C LYS A 234 29.22 24.07 26.90
N GLU A 235 28.86 24.11 28.17
CA GLU A 235 28.21 22.99 28.87
C GLU A 235 26.78 22.77 28.35
N ARG A 236 26.01 23.84 28.15
CA ARG A 236 24.69 23.79 27.51
C ARG A 236 24.76 23.16 26.12
N LEU A 237 25.74 23.54 25.30
CA LEU A 237 25.91 23.00 23.95
C LEU A 237 26.30 21.52 23.96
N LYS A 238 27.11 21.08 24.94
CA LYS A 238 27.45 19.65 25.11
C LYS A 238 26.23 18.83 25.53
N ILE A 239 25.44 19.35 26.46
CA ILE A 239 24.20 18.69 26.88
C ILE A 239 23.23 18.64 25.70
N GLN A 240 23.07 19.74 24.96
CA GLN A 240 22.19 19.78 23.80
C GLN A 240 22.64 18.84 22.67
N SER A 241 23.95 18.65 22.46
CA SER A 241 24.43 17.65 21.49
C SER A 241 24.19 16.23 21.97
N GLN A 242 24.43 15.94 23.25
CA GLN A 242 24.16 14.62 23.83
C GLN A 242 22.68 14.25 23.77
N VAL A 243 21.80 15.20 24.14
CA VAL A 243 20.34 15.01 24.05
C VAL A 243 19.92 14.75 22.61
N ARG A 244 20.48 15.49 21.63
CA ARG A 244 20.18 15.24 20.22
C ARG A 244 20.65 13.85 19.77
N ASP A 245 21.86 13.45 20.15
CA ASP A 245 22.38 12.13 19.78
C ASP A 245 21.52 11.01 20.40
N GLU A 246 21.01 11.22 21.62
CA GLU A 246 20.07 10.30 22.29
C GLU A 246 18.69 10.28 21.60
N GLU A 247 18.12 11.44 21.26
CA GLU A 247 16.87 11.59 20.52
C GLU A 247 16.94 10.90 19.14
N ASP A 248 18.04 11.10 18.40
CA ASP A 248 18.28 10.48 17.09
C ASP A 248 18.37 8.94 17.19
N ILE A 249 18.90 8.41 18.31
CA ILE A 249 18.95 6.97 18.57
C ILE A 249 17.56 6.43 18.88
N GLU A 250 16.81 7.12 19.74
CA GLU A 250 15.46 6.71 20.12
C GLU A 250 14.52 6.69 18.90
N GLU A 251 14.57 7.73 18.07
CA GLU A 251 13.80 7.84 16.82
C GLU A 251 14.03 6.63 15.90
N ARG A 252 15.30 6.26 15.66
CA ARG A 252 15.62 5.10 14.81
C ARG A 252 15.13 3.77 15.37
N VAL A 253 15.19 3.60 16.70
CA VAL A 253 14.67 2.40 17.35
C VAL A 253 13.15 2.33 17.19
N GLU A 254 12.46 3.47 17.27
CA GLU A 254 11.02 3.56 17.01
C GLU A 254 10.69 3.30 15.54
N GLU A 255 11.44 3.86 14.59
CA GLU A 255 11.28 3.60 13.15
C GLU A 255 11.34 2.11 12.83
N ILE A 256 12.33 1.38 13.35
CA ILE A 256 12.47 -0.07 13.16
C ILE A 256 11.26 -0.82 13.73
N LYS A 257 10.82 -0.46 14.94
CA LYS A 257 9.64 -1.06 15.57
C LYS A 257 8.39 -0.81 14.73
N THR A 258 8.22 0.39 14.20
CA THR A 258 7.08 0.77 13.37
C THR A 258 7.11 0.06 12.02
N CYS A 259 8.27 -0.03 11.36
CA CYS A 259 8.44 -0.81 10.14
C CYS A 259 8.04 -2.28 10.34
N LYS A 260 8.50 -2.91 11.43
CA LYS A 260 8.11 -4.28 11.77
C LYS A 260 6.60 -4.44 11.93
N LYS A 261 5.93 -3.49 12.61
CA LYS A 261 4.47 -3.48 12.71
C LYS A 261 3.81 -3.35 11.33
N ILE A 262 4.30 -2.45 10.48
CA ILE A 262 3.79 -2.26 9.11
C ILE A 262 3.90 -3.58 8.33
N TYR A 263 5.05 -4.24 8.37
CA TYR A 263 5.25 -5.52 7.68
C TYR A 263 4.27 -6.60 8.16
N ASP A 264 4.09 -6.71 9.48
CA ASP A 264 3.16 -7.67 10.06
C ASP A 264 1.72 -7.41 9.61
N VAL A 265 1.30 -6.14 9.54
CA VAL A 265 -0.06 -5.78 9.11
C VAL A 265 -0.23 -5.96 7.60
N ILE A 266 0.75 -5.58 6.76
CA ILE A 266 0.74 -5.84 5.31
C ILE A 266 0.59 -7.34 5.03
N GLN A 267 1.39 -8.16 5.72
CA GLN A 267 1.32 -9.61 5.59
C GLN A 267 -0.09 -10.10 5.96
N ARG A 268 -0.60 -9.73 7.14
CA ARG A 268 -1.96 -10.09 7.58
C ARG A 268 -3.03 -9.66 6.58
N LEU A 269 -2.90 -8.48 5.99
CA LEU A 269 -3.83 -7.95 4.99
C LEU A 269 -3.87 -8.82 3.75
N TYR A 270 -2.71 -9.18 3.19
CA TYR A 270 -2.64 -10.08 2.04
C TYR A 270 -3.21 -11.45 2.34
N PHE A 271 -2.88 -12.07 3.48
CA PHE A 271 -3.47 -13.35 3.88
C PHE A 271 -4.99 -13.26 4.08
N THR A 272 -5.48 -12.14 4.61
CA THR A 272 -6.93 -11.94 4.84
C THR A 272 -7.66 -11.82 3.51
N ILE A 273 -7.11 -11.11 2.54
CA ILE A 273 -7.66 -11.00 1.18
C ILE A 273 -7.68 -12.36 0.48
N LEU A 274 -6.57 -13.11 0.55
CA LEU A 274 -6.47 -14.45 -0.04
C LEU A 274 -7.44 -15.43 0.61
N LYS A 275 -7.59 -15.39 1.94
CA LYS A 275 -8.52 -16.25 2.67
C LYS A 275 -9.99 -15.94 2.38
N ARG A 276 -10.32 -14.66 2.14
CA ARG A 276 -11.67 -14.20 1.77
C ARG A 276 -11.98 -14.38 0.27
N ASN A 277 -11.04 -14.86 -0.53
CA ASN A 277 -11.20 -15.09 -1.98
C ASN A 277 -11.65 -13.84 -2.76
N ARG A 278 -11.14 -12.65 -2.39
CA ARG A 278 -11.48 -11.41 -3.10
C ARG A 278 -10.63 -11.22 -4.35
N TYR A 279 -10.99 -11.90 -5.43
CA TYR A 279 -10.19 -11.99 -6.68
C TYR A 279 -9.85 -10.64 -7.32
N GLU A 280 -10.69 -9.61 -7.13
CA GLU A 280 -10.48 -8.24 -7.60
C GLU A 280 -9.20 -7.56 -7.05
N TYR A 281 -8.67 -8.04 -5.92
CA TYR A 281 -7.45 -7.52 -5.29
C TYR A 281 -6.18 -8.31 -5.65
N TYR A 282 -6.34 -9.51 -6.22
CA TYR A 282 -5.26 -10.50 -6.30
C TYR A 282 -4.07 -10.00 -7.10
N LYS A 283 -4.31 -9.24 -8.18
CA LYS A 283 -3.27 -8.57 -8.95
C LYS A 283 -2.30 -7.80 -8.07
N TYR A 284 -2.84 -6.93 -7.21
CA TYR A 284 -2.05 -6.08 -6.33
C TYR A 284 -1.40 -6.87 -5.19
N VAL A 285 -2.08 -7.90 -4.69
CA VAL A 285 -1.52 -8.82 -3.69
C VAL A 285 -0.30 -9.55 -4.25
N PHE A 286 -0.36 -10.09 -5.47
CA PHE A 286 0.77 -10.78 -6.09
C PHE A 286 1.99 -9.87 -6.28
N ILE A 287 1.77 -8.65 -6.79
CA ILE A 287 2.84 -7.65 -6.93
C ILE A 287 3.46 -7.31 -5.56
N GLY A 288 2.61 -7.12 -4.54
CA GLY A 288 3.03 -6.84 -3.17
C GLY A 288 3.84 -7.99 -2.55
N LEU A 289 3.38 -9.23 -2.67
CA LEU A 289 4.07 -10.42 -2.14
C LEU A 289 5.47 -10.59 -2.74
N VAL A 290 5.62 -10.38 -4.04
CA VAL A 290 6.93 -10.43 -4.71
C VAL A 290 7.88 -9.34 -4.18
N LYS A 291 7.36 -8.12 -3.97
CA LYS A 291 8.14 -7.00 -3.44
C LYS A 291 8.58 -7.25 -2.00
N TYR A 292 7.66 -7.70 -1.15
CA TYR A 292 7.87 -7.90 0.28
C TYR A 292 8.37 -9.32 0.63
N ARG A 293 8.85 -10.09 -0.36
CA ARG A 293 9.25 -11.50 -0.20
C ARG A 293 10.24 -11.75 0.94
N LYS A 294 11.20 -10.83 1.16
CA LYS A 294 12.24 -10.96 2.19
C LYS A 294 11.69 -10.92 3.62
N ILE A 295 10.48 -10.42 3.78
CA ILE A 295 9.84 -10.16 5.06
C ILE A 295 8.76 -11.20 5.38
N LEU A 296 8.41 -12.02 4.38
CA LEU A 296 7.45 -13.09 4.59
C LEU A 296 8.01 -14.08 5.60
N ARG A 297 7.30 -14.22 6.70
CA ARG A 297 7.72 -15.14 7.77
C ARG A 297 7.61 -16.60 7.28
N PRO A 298 8.65 -17.43 7.47
CA PRO A 298 8.71 -18.79 6.93
C PRO A 298 7.54 -19.69 7.34
N GLU A 299 6.99 -19.51 8.54
CA GLU A 299 5.93 -20.36 9.09
C GLU A 299 4.62 -20.27 8.30
N PHE A 300 4.45 -19.22 7.50
CA PHE A 300 3.25 -19.02 6.67
C PHE A 300 3.46 -19.43 5.21
N MET A 301 4.67 -19.83 4.80
CA MET A 301 5.00 -20.06 3.39
C MET A 301 4.24 -21.26 2.80
N GLU A 302 4.10 -22.36 3.54
CA GLU A 302 3.33 -23.52 3.05
C GLU A 302 1.84 -23.19 2.86
N GLY A 303 1.25 -22.51 3.86
CA GLY A 303 -0.15 -22.07 3.79
C GLY A 303 -0.39 -21.04 2.68
N LEU A 304 0.58 -20.15 2.45
CA LEU A 304 0.54 -19.19 1.36
C LEU A 304 0.56 -19.91 0.00
N TYR A 305 1.44 -20.89 -0.20
CA TYR A 305 1.51 -21.66 -1.44
C TYR A 305 0.16 -22.29 -1.78
N PHE A 306 -0.47 -22.94 -0.79
CA PHE A 306 -1.79 -23.56 -0.96
C PHE A 306 -2.87 -22.53 -1.34
N LEU A 307 -2.90 -21.37 -0.68
CA LEU A 307 -3.87 -20.30 -0.96
C LEU A 307 -3.67 -19.71 -2.37
N LEU A 308 -2.43 -19.54 -2.81
CA LEU A 308 -2.11 -19.03 -4.14
C LEU A 308 -2.54 -20.03 -5.20
N ASN A 309 -2.07 -21.28 -5.12
CA ASN A 309 -2.29 -22.29 -6.16
C ASN A 309 -3.78 -22.62 -6.35
N ASN A 310 -4.53 -22.79 -5.26
CA ASN A 310 -5.96 -23.16 -5.33
C ASN A 310 -6.85 -22.08 -5.94
N ASN A 311 -6.42 -20.82 -5.90
CA ASN A 311 -7.22 -19.71 -6.38
C ASN A 311 -6.87 -19.29 -7.80
N LEU A 312 -5.67 -19.62 -8.32
CA LEU A 312 -5.18 -19.15 -9.61
C LEU A 312 -6.13 -19.40 -10.79
N SER A 313 -6.84 -20.53 -10.81
CA SER A 313 -7.79 -20.86 -11.88
C SER A 313 -8.97 -19.88 -11.96
N LYS A 314 -9.35 -19.27 -10.83
CA LYS A 314 -10.52 -18.38 -10.67
C LYS A 314 -10.20 -16.90 -10.84
N VAL A 315 -8.92 -16.54 -10.86
CA VAL A 315 -8.43 -15.15 -10.96
C VAL A 315 -8.69 -14.60 -12.38
N PRO A 316 -8.95 -13.29 -12.54
CA PRO A 316 -9.08 -12.69 -13.87
C PRO A 316 -7.79 -12.82 -14.71
N PRO A 317 -7.87 -12.92 -16.05
CA PRO A 317 -6.71 -13.21 -16.92
C PRO A 317 -5.51 -12.29 -16.70
N ASP A 318 -5.76 -10.99 -16.47
CA ASP A 318 -4.72 -9.97 -16.25
C ASP A 318 -3.93 -10.18 -14.95
N ALA A 319 -4.55 -10.80 -13.95
CA ALA A 319 -3.93 -11.13 -12.68
C ALA A 319 -3.37 -12.56 -12.64
N LYS A 320 -3.80 -13.47 -13.53
CA LYS A 320 -3.31 -14.86 -13.55
C LYS A 320 -1.80 -14.93 -13.82
N ILE A 321 -1.30 -14.17 -14.79
CA ILE A 321 0.15 -14.13 -15.12
C ILE A 321 0.96 -13.60 -13.93
N GLN A 322 0.48 -12.53 -13.29
CA GLN A 322 1.11 -11.98 -12.08
C GLN A 322 1.12 -13.01 -10.95
N GLY A 323 0.06 -13.80 -10.81
CA GLY A 323 -0.01 -14.89 -9.85
C GLY A 323 0.98 -16.02 -10.13
N ILE A 324 1.12 -16.45 -11.38
CA ILE A 324 2.12 -17.45 -11.80
C ILE A 324 3.53 -16.92 -11.49
N LEU A 325 3.86 -15.70 -11.92
CA LEU A 325 5.15 -15.07 -11.65
C LEU A 325 5.42 -14.93 -10.14
N CYS A 326 4.39 -14.62 -9.36
CA CYS A 326 4.49 -14.55 -7.90
C CYS A 326 4.88 -15.90 -7.30
N ILE A 327 4.20 -16.99 -7.66
CA ILE A 327 4.53 -18.32 -7.16
C ILE A 327 5.95 -18.72 -7.57
N LEU A 328 6.32 -18.53 -8.84
CA LEU A 328 7.65 -18.88 -9.33
C LEU A 328 8.76 -18.06 -8.68
N THR A 329 8.48 -16.80 -8.32
CA THR A 329 9.47 -15.94 -7.66
C THR A 329 9.64 -16.30 -6.18
N LEU A 330 8.57 -16.74 -5.52
CA LEU A 330 8.60 -17.09 -4.09
C LEU A 330 9.07 -18.52 -3.84
N TYR A 331 8.70 -19.46 -4.72
CA TYR A 331 8.88 -20.90 -4.50
C TYR A 331 9.71 -21.56 -5.59
N GLY A 332 10.22 -20.84 -6.60
CA GLY A 332 10.95 -21.45 -7.70
C GLY A 332 12.25 -22.15 -7.28
N ASP A 333 12.81 -21.81 -6.12
CA ASP A 333 13.99 -22.49 -5.56
C ASP A 333 13.59 -23.68 -4.65
N GLU A 334 12.29 -23.87 -4.41
CA GLU A 334 11.73 -24.95 -3.61
C GLU A 334 11.36 -26.14 -4.51
N CYS A 335 11.45 -27.37 -3.99
CA CYS A 335 11.21 -28.62 -4.73
C CYS A 335 9.71 -28.94 -4.98
N TYR A 336 8.89 -27.96 -5.38
CA TYR A 336 7.48 -28.19 -5.73
C TYR A 336 7.32 -28.71 -7.17
N ASP A 337 6.33 -29.58 -7.40
CA ASP A 337 5.87 -29.89 -8.76
C ASP A 337 4.88 -28.81 -9.23
N PHE A 338 5.33 -28.01 -10.21
CA PHE A 338 4.55 -26.90 -10.77
C PHE A 338 3.61 -27.33 -11.89
N ASN A 339 3.14 -28.59 -11.91
CA ASN A 339 2.26 -29.14 -12.95
C ASN A 339 1.05 -28.23 -13.23
N GLY A 340 0.33 -27.80 -12.18
CA GLY A 340 -0.81 -26.89 -12.34
C GLY A 340 -0.44 -25.54 -12.96
N LEU A 341 0.77 -25.02 -12.74
CA LEU A 341 1.23 -23.79 -13.39
C LEU A 341 1.58 -24.03 -14.85
N VAL A 342 2.17 -25.19 -15.16
CA VAL A 342 2.48 -25.60 -16.54
C VAL A 342 1.19 -25.69 -17.35
N ASP A 343 0.16 -26.36 -16.82
CA ASP A 343 -1.17 -26.44 -17.44
C ASP A 343 -1.79 -25.05 -17.67
N LEU A 344 -1.72 -24.17 -16.67
CA LEU A 344 -2.22 -22.79 -16.80
C LEU A 344 -1.48 -22.00 -17.88
N VAL A 345 -0.15 -22.01 -17.89
CA VAL A 345 0.66 -21.32 -18.91
C VAL A 345 0.37 -21.91 -20.29
N TYR A 346 0.27 -23.23 -20.38
CA TYR A 346 -0.05 -23.93 -21.63
C TYR A 346 -1.42 -23.55 -22.18
N SER A 347 -2.44 -23.43 -21.32
CA SER A 347 -3.78 -22.96 -21.71
C SER A 347 -3.78 -21.51 -22.21
N MET A 348 -2.90 -20.65 -21.69
CA MET A 348 -2.83 -19.24 -22.08
C MET A 348 -2.23 -19.03 -23.47
N ILE A 349 -1.31 -19.88 -23.90
CA ILE A 349 -0.60 -19.80 -25.19
C ILE A 349 -1.48 -20.33 -26.36
N HIS A 350 -2.75 -20.62 -26.11
CA HIS A 350 -3.64 -21.16 -27.13
C HIS A 350 -3.72 -20.24 -28.37
N PRO A 351 -3.54 -20.76 -29.61
CA PRO A 351 -3.41 -19.94 -30.83
C PRO A 351 -4.59 -18.99 -31.09
N MET A 352 -5.79 -19.40 -30.69
CA MET A 352 -7.04 -18.63 -30.86
C MET A 352 -7.40 -17.77 -29.65
N ASN A 353 -6.57 -17.70 -28.61
CA ASN A 353 -6.88 -16.92 -27.41
C ASN A 353 -6.79 -15.41 -27.69
N PRO A 354 -7.91 -14.64 -27.67
CA PRO A 354 -7.87 -13.20 -27.91
C PRO A 354 -7.24 -12.42 -26.74
N GLU A 355 -7.04 -13.04 -25.57
CA GLU A 355 -6.62 -12.41 -24.31
C GLU A 355 -5.10 -12.46 -24.03
N LEU A 356 -4.27 -12.78 -25.03
CA LEU A 356 -2.79 -12.75 -24.95
C LEU A 356 -2.25 -11.30 -24.88
N ALA A 357 -2.63 -10.55 -23.84
CA ALA A 357 -2.29 -9.14 -23.69
C ALA A 357 -0.91 -8.89 -23.06
N ASP A 358 -0.37 -9.85 -22.29
CA ASP A 358 0.93 -9.73 -21.58
C ASP A 358 1.94 -10.79 -22.06
N ASN A 359 2.42 -10.63 -23.30
CA ASN A 359 3.39 -11.55 -23.91
C ASN A 359 4.73 -11.59 -23.16
N ASP A 360 5.15 -10.46 -22.58
CA ASP A 360 6.39 -10.36 -21.78
C ASP A 360 6.26 -11.13 -20.46
N GLY A 361 5.14 -10.98 -19.76
CA GLY A 361 4.85 -11.75 -18.54
C GLY A 361 4.78 -13.25 -18.78
N VAL A 362 4.10 -13.68 -19.87
CA VAL A 362 4.07 -15.09 -20.29
C VAL A 362 5.49 -15.61 -20.60
N SER A 363 6.28 -14.83 -21.36
CA SER A 363 7.65 -15.19 -21.69
C SER A 363 8.53 -15.37 -20.44
N LYS A 364 8.44 -14.43 -19.50
CA LYS A 364 9.13 -14.52 -18.20
C LYS A 364 8.70 -15.76 -17.40
N ALA A 365 7.41 -16.07 -17.36
CA ALA A 365 6.90 -17.25 -16.66
C ALA A 365 7.44 -18.55 -17.28
N ILE A 366 7.48 -18.64 -18.61
CA ILE A 366 8.04 -19.79 -19.33
C ILE A 366 9.53 -19.95 -19.02
N LYS A 367 10.32 -18.86 -19.06
CA LYS A 367 11.77 -18.94 -18.73
C LYS A 367 11.99 -19.45 -17.31
N LEU A 368 11.20 -18.96 -16.35
CA LEU A 368 11.30 -19.41 -14.96
C LEU A 368 10.92 -20.90 -14.83
N LEU A 369 9.83 -21.34 -15.44
CA LEU A 369 9.36 -22.73 -15.37
C LEU A 369 10.30 -23.72 -16.07
N PHE A 370 10.68 -23.43 -17.31
CA PHE A 370 11.35 -24.41 -18.18
C PHE A 370 12.86 -24.27 -18.20
N ILE A 371 13.43 -23.08 -17.94
CA ILE A 371 14.90 -22.90 -17.93
C ILE A 371 15.42 -22.91 -16.50
N LYS A 372 14.88 -22.06 -15.61
CA LYS A 372 15.36 -21.96 -14.23
C LYS A 372 15.05 -23.22 -13.40
N ILE A 373 13.79 -23.67 -13.39
CA ILE A 373 13.35 -24.81 -12.56
C ILE A 373 13.63 -26.16 -13.22
N ARG A 374 13.66 -26.20 -14.57
CA ARG A 374 13.73 -27.40 -15.42
C ARG A 374 12.53 -28.34 -15.20
N GLN A 375 11.81 -28.62 -16.27
CA GLN A 375 10.65 -29.53 -16.29
C GLN A 375 11.03 -30.87 -16.94
N PRO A 376 10.21 -31.91 -16.82
CA PRO A 376 10.32 -33.10 -17.64
C PRO A 376 10.37 -32.76 -19.14
N ILE A 377 11.22 -33.45 -19.90
CA ILE A 377 11.44 -33.19 -21.33
C ILE A 377 10.15 -33.25 -22.15
N HIS A 378 9.24 -34.16 -21.76
CA HIS A 378 7.92 -34.29 -22.36
C HIS A 378 7.10 -32.99 -22.30
N ARG A 379 7.03 -32.35 -21.12
CA ARG A 379 6.32 -31.06 -20.95
C ARG A 379 6.95 -29.97 -21.83
N ALA A 380 8.28 -29.95 -21.95
CA ALA A 380 8.99 -28.99 -22.79
C ALA A 380 8.66 -29.18 -24.27
N HIS A 381 8.60 -30.43 -24.73
CA HIS A 381 8.24 -30.78 -26.10
C HIS A 381 6.81 -30.36 -26.45
N VAL A 382 5.85 -30.64 -25.58
CA VAL A 382 4.44 -30.24 -25.74
C VAL A 382 4.29 -28.71 -25.75
N LEU A 383 4.98 -28.01 -24.85
CA LEU A 383 4.99 -26.54 -24.82
C LEU A 383 5.57 -25.96 -26.12
N LEU A 384 6.69 -26.48 -26.60
CA LEU A 384 7.34 -26.02 -27.84
C LEU A 384 6.39 -26.11 -29.04
N LYS A 385 5.62 -27.19 -29.17
CA LYS A 385 4.60 -27.32 -30.22
C LYS A 385 3.58 -26.20 -30.16
N ARG A 386 3.05 -25.92 -28.97
CA ARG A 386 2.04 -24.87 -28.80
C ARG A 386 2.62 -23.48 -29.05
N LEU A 387 3.87 -23.21 -28.67
CA LEU A 387 4.58 -21.97 -29.00
C LEU A 387 4.76 -21.81 -30.52
N ILE A 388 5.16 -22.88 -31.22
CA ILE A 388 5.30 -22.90 -32.68
C ILE A 388 3.96 -22.60 -33.36
N LEU A 389 2.90 -23.30 -32.97
CA LEU A 389 1.53 -23.08 -33.46
C LEU A 389 1.04 -21.64 -33.23
N CYS A 390 1.31 -21.10 -32.04
CA CYS A 390 0.98 -19.73 -31.69
C CYS A 390 1.75 -18.74 -32.59
N CYS A 391 3.04 -18.96 -32.82
CA CYS A 391 3.86 -18.14 -33.72
C CYS A 391 3.41 -18.20 -35.19
N CYS A 392 2.90 -19.35 -35.65
CA CYS A 392 2.33 -19.50 -36.99
C CYS A 392 1.03 -18.70 -37.15
N SER A 393 0.27 -18.55 -36.06
CA SER A 393 -1.01 -17.83 -36.06
C SER A 393 -0.83 -16.32 -35.80
N ARG A 394 0.19 -15.94 -35.02
CA ARG A 394 0.50 -14.56 -34.63
C ARG A 394 2.02 -14.37 -34.56
N SER A 395 2.54 -13.32 -35.19
CA SER A 395 3.97 -13.01 -35.10
C SER A 395 4.31 -12.38 -33.74
N ILE A 396 4.83 -13.18 -32.81
CA ILE A 396 5.28 -12.75 -31.47
C ILE A 396 6.81 -12.99 -31.37
N PRO A 397 7.64 -11.94 -31.41
CA PRO A 397 9.10 -12.09 -31.45
C PRO A 397 9.70 -12.70 -30.17
N GLU A 398 9.10 -12.43 -29.00
CA GLU A 398 9.54 -12.97 -27.72
C GLU A 398 9.45 -14.50 -27.70
N PHE A 399 8.41 -15.07 -28.30
CA PHE A 399 8.21 -16.52 -28.37
C PHE A 399 9.20 -17.18 -29.32
N ARG A 400 9.62 -16.50 -30.39
CA ARG A 400 10.68 -17.00 -31.28
C ARG A 400 12.01 -17.18 -30.55
N LEU A 401 12.35 -16.25 -29.65
CA LEU A 401 13.53 -16.36 -28.79
C LEU A 401 13.37 -17.50 -27.79
N LEU A 402 12.20 -17.63 -27.13
CA LEU A 402 11.93 -18.74 -26.22
C LEU A 402 12.06 -20.11 -26.87
N ILE A 403 11.55 -20.27 -28.09
CA ILE A 403 11.65 -21.54 -28.82
C ILE A 403 13.11 -21.95 -28.98
N LYS A 404 13.99 -21.01 -29.36
CA LYS A 404 15.44 -21.25 -29.49
C LYS A 404 16.10 -21.55 -28.14
N ASP A 405 15.77 -20.77 -27.11
CA ASP A 405 16.34 -20.92 -25.76
C ASP A 405 15.98 -22.30 -25.18
N ILE A 406 14.72 -22.70 -25.27
CA ILE A 406 14.22 -23.98 -24.75
C ILE A 406 14.75 -25.15 -25.59
N SER A 407 14.74 -25.06 -26.93
CA SER A 407 15.25 -26.16 -27.77
C SER A 407 16.73 -26.42 -27.48
N ALA A 408 17.54 -25.37 -27.30
CA ALA A 408 18.95 -25.50 -26.94
C ALA A 408 19.15 -26.06 -25.51
N TYR A 409 18.33 -25.64 -24.55
CA TYR A 409 18.46 -26.09 -23.15
C TYR A 409 18.03 -27.54 -22.91
N TYR A 410 17.07 -28.03 -23.69
CA TYR A 410 16.57 -29.41 -23.62
C TYR A 410 17.19 -30.35 -24.65
N ASP A 411 18.04 -29.85 -25.55
CA ASP A 411 18.62 -30.59 -26.67
C ASP A 411 17.54 -31.24 -27.56
N ILE A 412 16.51 -30.46 -27.90
CA ILE A 412 15.38 -30.91 -28.71
C ILE A 412 15.62 -30.49 -30.16
N GLU A 413 15.76 -31.49 -31.03
CA GLU A 413 15.82 -31.29 -32.48
C GLU A 413 14.40 -31.26 -33.08
N PHE A 414 14.17 -30.30 -33.98
CA PHE A 414 12.92 -30.22 -34.72
C PHE A 414 12.99 -31.09 -35.97
N SER A 415 12.26 -32.20 -35.98
CA SER A 415 12.17 -33.09 -37.15
C SER A 415 11.15 -32.55 -38.16
N ASP A 416 11.56 -32.38 -39.42
CA ASP A 416 10.67 -32.08 -40.55
C ASP A 416 9.83 -33.34 -40.89
N CYS A 417 8.78 -33.63 -40.12
CA CYS A 417 7.85 -34.72 -40.45
C CYS A 417 6.74 -34.21 -41.40
N THR A 418 6.63 -34.82 -42.57
CA THR A 418 5.64 -34.48 -43.62
C THR A 418 4.40 -35.39 -43.59
N SER A 419 4.31 -36.35 -42.66
CA SER A 419 3.24 -37.35 -42.66
C SER A 419 1.98 -36.87 -41.92
N PRO A 420 0.81 -36.77 -42.59
CA PRO A 420 -0.41 -36.19 -42.01
C PRO A 420 -1.22 -37.18 -41.14
N LYS A 421 -0.66 -38.36 -40.80
CA LYS A 421 -1.43 -39.50 -40.23
C LYS A 421 -1.66 -39.44 -38.71
N CYS A 422 -1.10 -38.47 -38.00
CA CYS A 422 -1.29 -38.28 -36.56
C CYS A 422 -1.84 -36.88 -36.24
N ARG A 423 -2.97 -36.52 -36.85
CA ARG A 423 -3.70 -35.26 -36.58
C ARG A 423 -4.64 -35.33 -35.38
N GLU A 424 -4.58 -36.39 -34.58
CA GLU A 424 -5.31 -36.46 -33.31
C GLU A 424 -4.48 -35.76 -32.22
N PHE A 425 -4.40 -34.44 -32.35
CA PHE A 425 -3.92 -33.59 -31.28
C PHE A 425 -5.12 -32.80 -30.78
N ASP A 426 -5.59 -33.11 -29.58
CA ASP A 426 -6.60 -32.32 -28.91
C ASP A 426 -6.00 -30.96 -28.55
N GLN A 427 -6.30 -29.95 -29.37
CA GLN A 427 -5.83 -28.57 -29.16
C GLN A 427 -6.46 -27.96 -27.89
N ASP A 428 -7.58 -28.49 -27.43
CA ASP A 428 -8.30 -28.03 -26.25
C ASP A 428 -7.83 -28.75 -24.97
N ALA A 429 -6.91 -29.72 -25.07
CA ALA A 429 -6.32 -30.38 -23.93
C ALA A 429 -5.63 -29.36 -23.01
N VAL A 430 -6.01 -29.39 -21.73
CA VAL A 430 -5.52 -28.48 -20.68
C VAL A 430 -4.38 -29.10 -19.86
N HIS A 431 -4.39 -30.43 -19.71
CA HIS A 431 -3.42 -31.17 -18.89
C HIS A 431 -2.24 -31.66 -19.72
N VAL A 432 -1.09 -31.00 -19.56
CA VAL A 432 0.11 -31.23 -20.40
C VAL A 432 0.60 -32.66 -20.32
N ASP A 433 0.58 -33.28 -19.14
CA ASP A 433 1.07 -34.65 -18.94
C ASP A 433 0.20 -35.73 -19.62
N SER A 434 -1.00 -35.39 -20.07
CA SER A 434 -1.90 -36.32 -20.75
C SER A 434 -1.75 -36.29 -22.28
N ILE A 435 -0.97 -35.35 -22.80
CA ILE A 435 -0.85 -35.08 -24.24
C ILE A 435 0.19 -36.02 -24.85
N PRO A 436 -0.10 -36.74 -25.94
CA PRO A 436 0.85 -37.67 -26.53
C PRO A 436 2.04 -36.97 -27.16
N ASP A 437 3.20 -37.64 -27.09
CA ASP A 437 4.45 -37.13 -27.64
C ASP A 437 4.54 -37.34 -29.16
N ASN A 438 3.93 -36.43 -29.91
CA ASN A 438 3.95 -36.43 -31.38
C ASN A 438 5.19 -35.69 -31.96
N PRO A 439 5.56 -35.92 -33.23
CA PRO A 439 6.56 -35.10 -33.94
C PRO A 439 6.13 -33.62 -34.13
N PHE A 440 7.08 -32.74 -34.44
CA PHE A 440 6.84 -31.31 -34.72
C PHE A 440 6.41 -31.05 -36.18
N PHE A 441 5.21 -31.47 -36.58
CA PHE A 441 4.74 -31.35 -37.97
C PHE A 441 4.61 -29.89 -38.43
N GLU A 442 4.30 -28.97 -37.53
CA GLU A 442 4.06 -27.56 -37.83
C GLU A 442 5.36 -26.74 -37.92
N TYR A 443 6.51 -27.35 -37.60
CA TYR A 443 7.81 -26.71 -37.70
C TYR A 443 8.14 -26.31 -39.15
N PHE A 444 7.72 -27.11 -40.14
CA PHE A 444 7.86 -26.77 -41.55
C PHE A 444 7.20 -25.43 -41.90
N LEU A 445 5.98 -25.19 -41.40
CA LEU A 445 5.26 -23.93 -41.62
C LEU A 445 5.94 -22.79 -40.87
N TYR A 446 6.38 -23.02 -39.64
CA TYR A 446 7.09 -22.03 -38.84
C TYR A 446 8.40 -21.57 -39.49
N LYS A 447 9.15 -22.48 -40.11
CA LYS A 447 10.37 -22.16 -40.86
C LYS A 447 10.13 -21.26 -42.08
N GLN A 448 8.94 -21.33 -42.68
CA GLN A 448 8.55 -20.45 -43.79
C GLN A 448 8.10 -19.05 -43.31
N ILE A 449 7.73 -18.91 -42.03
CA ILE A 449 7.24 -17.68 -41.41
C ILE A 449 8.35 -16.91 -40.65
N LEU A 450 9.45 -17.61 -40.33
CA LEU A 450 10.70 -17.03 -39.81
C LEU A 450 11.36 -16.14 -40.87
#